data_AF-A0A8H4XJK3-F1
#
_entry.id   AF-A0A8H4XJK3-F1
#
_cell.length_a   1.000
_cell.length_b   1.000
_cell.length_c   1.000
_cell.angle_alpha   90.00
_cell.angle_beta   90.00
_cell.angle_gamma   90.00
#
_symmetry.space_group_name_H-M   'P 1'
#
loop_
_entity.id
_entity.type
_entity.pdbx_description
1 polymer ?
#
loop_
_entity_poly.entity_id
_entity_poly.type
_entity_poly.pdbx_seq_one_letter_code
_entity_poly.pdbx_strand_id
1 'polypeptide(L)'
;MADPESAGWKWFPNVKDNWSLDVVTLLAVIGESSMIEHSQTITASLLCLLPRIIPAPQALLKPSRPSRMPETLAKVTGVYSGTTLDSVGFFATIITPLDALHPFSFRVLEIKHSETARFGDIDMSFSSHKKSWYRRCLDPIRPRRKTPSPRDNASKEHQAEGNRIPRAPAVDGGLPLPASANSPTPARSTTIQLPQDQDAAPKPLARRPTAKEKVQDMLVNPTFANTKARPAVPAKLLSPIHILSVFSCMISIAIVICGIKWEDGNAILAVSLISLASSVVGYASFWHPILMNRKHTNEVPRGDVMIRTREGAFILIKCTEEVARELYSGTEECHYHVGDRTYRLLMALGTTLLMLSVVLLGNCTWNSQIFIGGSYIVLNGLYWGLGMMPNSYFWDLSRYQCKDITPDDAKNADEITNPKDEREGHPSFTRTLWYAIRETQRTGWVHRSGAAPGTEQWKNWLKEAMTNAARENRTWPSVARKDIIMKENLGADELFDEAAQHAPAIEVQPAGNRNQTCDKEGTTF
;
A
#
# COMPACT_ATOMS: atom_id res chain seq x y z
N MET A 1 -52.88 -16.68 9.54
CA MET A 1 -52.55 -15.57 8.63
C MET A 1 -53.15 -14.32 9.25
N ALA A 2 -52.43 -13.18 9.22
CA ALA A 2 -52.97 -11.92 9.74
C ALA A 2 -53.80 -11.23 8.64
N ASP A 3 -54.84 -10.49 9.03
CA ASP A 3 -55.72 -9.83 8.06
C ASP A 3 -54.99 -8.74 7.26
N PRO A 4 -55.19 -8.66 5.93
CA PRO A 4 -54.51 -7.69 5.07
C PRO A 4 -54.88 -6.23 5.36
N GLU A 5 -55.97 -5.98 6.10
CA GLU A 5 -56.36 -4.63 6.56
C GLU A 5 -55.64 -4.17 7.84
N SER A 6 -54.91 -5.06 8.52
CA SER A 6 -54.15 -4.69 9.72
C SER A 6 -53.03 -3.70 9.37
N ALA A 7 -52.86 -2.66 10.19
CA ALA A 7 -52.07 -1.47 9.82
C ALA A 7 -50.59 -1.73 9.44
N GLY A 8 -50.03 -2.89 9.83
CA GLY A 8 -48.67 -3.31 9.44
C GLY A 8 -48.56 -3.82 7.99
N TRP A 9 -49.65 -4.22 7.34
CA TRP A 9 -49.63 -4.78 5.99
C TRP A 9 -49.79 -3.74 4.87
N LYS A 10 -50.27 -2.53 5.18
CA LYS A 10 -50.38 -1.42 4.20
C LYS A 10 -49.07 -1.06 3.50
N TRP A 11 -47.95 -1.31 4.17
CA TRP A 11 -46.59 -1.02 3.69
C TRP A 11 -46.05 -2.03 2.68
N PHE A 12 -46.76 -3.12 2.44
CA PHE A 12 -46.34 -4.15 1.49
C PHE A 12 -47.36 -4.21 0.34
N PRO A 13 -46.92 -4.23 -0.92
CA PRO A 13 -47.85 -4.31 -2.04
C PRO A 13 -48.67 -5.61 -1.92
N ASN A 14 -49.99 -5.48 -2.06
CA ASN A 14 -50.89 -6.62 -2.18
C ASN A 14 -50.36 -7.58 -3.26
N VAL A 15 -50.43 -8.88 -2.97
CA VAL A 15 -49.72 -9.96 -3.66
C VAL A 15 -49.73 -9.77 -5.18
N LYS A 16 -48.56 -9.43 -5.75
CA LYS A 16 -48.34 -9.59 -7.19
C LYS A 16 -48.20 -11.08 -7.45
N ASP A 17 -49.14 -11.68 -8.19
CA ASP A 17 -49.10 -13.10 -8.54
C ASP A 17 -47.89 -13.49 -9.41
N ASN A 18 -47.22 -12.51 -10.02
CA ASN A 18 -46.04 -12.70 -10.88
C ASN A 18 -44.80 -12.01 -10.30
N TRP A 19 -43.74 -12.80 -10.05
CA TRP A 19 -42.41 -12.30 -9.71
C TRP A 19 -41.64 -11.93 -10.99
N SER A 20 -41.42 -10.64 -11.22
CA SER A 20 -40.62 -10.15 -12.35
C SER A 20 -39.18 -9.88 -11.94
N LEU A 21 -38.22 -10.48 -12.65
CA LEU A 21 -36.83 -10.00 -12.65
C LEU A 21 -36.79 -8.66 -13.42
N ASP A 22 -36.90 -7.57 -12.67
CA ASP A 22 -37.10 -6.23 -13.20
C ASP A 22 -35.80 -5.60 -13.74
N VAL A 23 -35.94 -4.62 -14.64
CA VAL A 23 -34.85 -3.86 -15.27
C VAL A 23 -33.94 -3.21 -14.23
N VAL A 24 -34.51 -2.79 -13.10
CA VAL A 24 -33.77 -2.21 -11.96
C VAL A 24 -32.76 -3.21 -11.36
N THR A 25 -33.12 -4.50 -11.29
CA THR A 25 -32.22 -5.56 -10.81
C THR A 25 -31.05 -5.79 -11.78
N LEU A 26 -31.29 -5.71 -13.09
CA LEU A 26 -30.23 -5.79 -14.09
C LEU A 26 -29.30 -4.57 -14.02
N LEU A 27 -29.85 -3.36 -13.88
CA LEU A 27 -29.08 -2.13 -13.70
C LEU A 27 -28.23 -2.12 -12.43
N ALA A 28 -28.67 -2.78 -11.36
CA ALA A 28 -27.88 -2.94 -10.14
C ALA A 28 -26.66 -3.88 -10.31
N VAL A 29 -26.64 -4.73 -11.34
CA VAL A 29 -25.53 -5.66 -11.67
C VAL A 29 -24.61 -5.09 -12.76
N ILE A 30 -25.14 -4.27 -13.68
CA ILE A 30 -24.39 -3.58 -14.72
C ILE A 30 -23.42 -2.54 -14.10
N GLY A 31 -22.22 -2.42 -14.67
CA GLY A 31 -21.17 -1.51 -14.19
C GLY A 31 -20.01 -2.17 -13.43
N GLU A 32 -19.96 -3.51 -13.38
CA GLU A 32 -18.95 -4.25 -12.61
C GLU A 32 -17.50 -3.89 -12.97
N SER A 33 -17.19 -3.75 -14.27
CA SER A 33 -15.86 -3.35 -14.75
C SER A 33 -15.44 -1.98 -14.21
N SER A 34 -16.28 -0.96 -14.38
CA SER A 34 -16.03 0.39 -13.87
C SER A 34 -15.93 0.44 -12.33
N MET A 35 -16.67 -0.40 -11.62
CA MET A 35 -16.55 -0.51 -10.16
C MET A 35 -15.26 -1.22 -9.72
N ILE A 36 -14.78 -2.21 -10.47
CA ILE A 36 -13.52 -2.93 -10.20
C ILE A 36 -12.32 -1.98 -10.26
N GLU A 37 -12.25 -1.09 -11.24
CA GLU A 37 -11.16 -0.10 -11.39
C GLU A 37 -11.02 0.79 -10.15
N HIS A 38 -12.13 1.34 -9.66
CA HIS A 38 -12.13 2.23 -8.48
C HIS A 38 -12.12 1.48 -7.14
N SER A 39 -12.25 0.15 -7.14
CA SER A 39 -12.41 -0.66 -5.92
C SER A 39 -11.31 -0.43 -4.88
N GLN A 40 -10.04 -0.38 -5.30
CA GLN A 40 -8.90 -0.17 -4.41
C GLN A 40 -8.93 1.22 -3.77
N THR A 41 -9.21 2.26 -4.57
CA THR A 41 -9.32 3.65 -4.11
C THR A 41 -10.50 3.84 -3.14
N ILE A 42 -11.64 3.19 -3.41
CA ILE A 42 -12.81 3.22 -2.52
C ILE A 42 -12.44 2.64 -1.15
N THR A 43 -11.81 1.47 -1.12
CA THR A 43 -11.52 0.72 0.12
C THR A 43 -10.28 1.20 0.86
N ALA A 44 -9.47 2.07 0.25
CA ALA A 44 -8.33 2.75 0.88
C ALA A 44 -8.72 3.92 1.80
N SER A 45 -10.01 4.30 1.85
CA SER A 45 -10.51 5.48 2.56
C SER A 45 -11.64 5.15 3.52
N LEU A 46 -11.73 5.90 4.61
CA LEU A 46 -12.75 5.73 5.67
C LEU A 46 -14.19 5.83 5.14
N LEU A 47 -14.41 6.53 4.03
CA LEU A 47 -15.73 6.61 3.38
C LEU A 47 -16.20 5.30 2.74
N CYS A 48 -15.38 4.23 2.74
CA CYS A 48 -15.86 2.88 2.44
C CYS A 48 -16.91 2.39 3.45
N LEU A 49 -16.89 2.90 4.69
CA LEU A 49 -17.82 2.51 5.76
C LEU A 49 -19.20 3.17 5.61
N LEU A 50 -19.33 4.19 4.76
CA LEU A 50 -20.55 4.98 4.62
C LEU A 50 -21.68 4.12 4.00
N PRO A 51 -22.84 3.99 4.64
CA PRO A 51 -23.96 3.22 4.09
C PRO A 51 -24.53 3.95 2.88
N ARG A 52 -24.48 3.30 1.71
CA ARG A 52 -24.80 3.91 0.42
C ARG A 52 -25.12 2.86 -0.65
N ILE A 53 -25.83 3.24 -1.71
CA ILE A 53 -26.03 2.36 -2.89
C ILE A 53 -24.80 2.39 -3.82
N ILE A 54 -24.27 1.21 -4.14
CA ILE A 54 -23.14 1.06 -5.07
C ILE A 54 -23.64 0.26 -6.29
N PRO A 55 -23.44 0.73 -7.53
CA PRO A 55 -23.67 -0.08 -8.74
C PRO A 55 -22.75 -1.30 -8.77
N ALA A 56 -23.26 -2.45 -9.21
CA ALA A 56 -22.50 -3.69 -9.27
C ALA A 56 -21.72 -4.03 -7.97
N PRO A 57 -22.36 -4.07 -6.79
CA PRO A 57 -21.65 -4.24 -5.52
C PRO A 57 -20.91 -5.59 -5.42
N GLN A 58 -21.25 -6.57 -6.26
CA GLN A 58 -20.51 -7.82 -6.42
C GLN A 58 -19.07 -7.63 -6.93
N ALA A 59 -18.74 -6.50 -7.59
CA ALA A 59 -17.37 -6.12 -7.96
C ALA A 59 -16.39 -6.11 -6.77
N LEU A 60 -16.91 -5.78 -5.58
CA LEU A 60 -16.16 -5.72 -4.33
C LEU A 60 -16.11 -7.09 -3.63
N LEU A 61 -16.95 -8.05 -4.01
CA LEU A 61 -17.12 -9.37 -3.38
C LEU A 61 -16.08 -10.41 -3.84
N LYS A 62 -14.80 -10.04 -3.87
CA LYS A 62 -13.71 -10.92 -4.35
C LYS A 62 -13.35 -12.02 -3.32
N PRO A 63 -13.09 -13.26 -3.75
CA PRO A 63 -12.75 -14.37 -2.85
C PRO A 63 -11.41 -14.18 -2.15
N SER A 64 -10.47 -13.53 -2.84
CA SER A 64 -9.18 -13.06 -2.32
C SER A 64 -9.03 -11.56 -2.56
N ARG A 65 -8.28 -10.91 -1.68
CA ARG A 65 -7.97 -9.47 -1.75
C ARG A 65 -6.53 -9.27 -2.24
N PRO A 66 -6.24 -8.30 -3.10
CA PRO A 66 -4.88 -8.04 -3.57
C PRO A 66 -3.93 -7.74 -2.41
N SER A 67 -2.80 -8.45 -2.33
CA SER A 67 -1.74 -8.19 -1.33
C SER A 67 -0.84 -7.03 -1.72
N ARG A 68 -0.86 -6.63 -2.99
CA ARG A 68 -0.05 -5.56 -3.59
C ARG A 68 -0.88 -4.77 -4.60
N MET A 69 -0.45 -3.54 -4.84
CA MET A 69 -0.99 -2.69 -5.91
C MET A 69 -0.56 -3.18 -7.31
N PRO A 70 -1.30 -2.85 -8.38
CA PRO A 70 -0.93 -3.21 -9.74
C PRO A 70 0.36 -2.51 -10.18
N GLU A 71 1.36 -3.29 -10.57
CA GLU A 71 2.66 -2.80 -11.06
C GLU A 71 2.65 -2.71 -12.60
N THR A 72 3.27 -1.68 -13.19
CA THR A 72 3.44 -1.58 -14.65
C THR A 72 4.79 -2.16 -15.10
N LEU A 73 4.81 -2.92 -16.19
CA LEU A 73 6.04 -3.56 -16.69
C LEU A 73 6.97 -2.53 -17.36
N ALA A 74 8.17 -2.36 -16.80
CA ALA A 74 9.24 -1.53 -17.35
C ALA A 74 10.58 -1.95 -16.74
N LYS A 75 11.68 -1.82 -17.49
CA LYS A 75 13.00 -2.18 -16.96
C LYS A 75 13.59 -1.01 -16.18
N VAL A 76 13.56 -1.14 -14.86
CA VAL A 76 14.09 -0.19 -13.89
C VAL A 76 15.50 -0.63 -13.50
N THR A 77 16.45 0.30 -13.40
CA THR A 77 17.81 -0.02 -12.96
C THR A 77 18.43 1.12 -12.18
N GLY A 78 18.84 0.85 -10.94
CA GLY A 78 19.59 1.82 -10.14
C GLY A 78 20.97 2.09 -10.76
N VAL A 79 21.28 3.35 -11.03
CA VAL A 79 22.48 3.79 -11.76
C VAL A 79 23.76 3.46 -10.99
N TYR A 80 23.71 3.56 -9.65
CA TYR A 80 24.85 3.31 -8.76
C TYR A 80 24.77 1.96 -8.05
N SER A 81 23.57 1.51 -7.65
CA SER A 81 23.37 0.20 -7.01
C SER A 81 23.50 -0.96 -8.01
N GLY A 82 23.20 -0.72 -9.29
CA GLY A 82 23.08 -1.75 -10.30
C GLY A 82 21.94 -2.75 -10.04
N THR A 83 20.98 -2.44 -9.15
CA THR A 83 19.82 -3.28 -8.89
C THR A 83 18.80 -3.11 -10.02
N THR A 84 18.42 -4.20 -10.66
CA THR A 84 17.46 -4.25 -11.77
C THR A 84 16.11 -4.77 -11.31
N LEU A 85 15.03 -4.14 -11.76
CA LEU A 85 13.65 -4.59 -11.56
C LEU A 85 12.89 -4.53 -12.87
N ASP A 86 11.88 -5.39 -12.99
CA ASP A 86 11.14 -5.64 -14.23
C ASP A 86 9.75 -4.97 -14.24
N SER A 87 9.43 -4.29 -13.14
CA SER A 87 8.20 -3.53 -12.96
C SER A 87 8.44 -2.25 -12.15
N VAL A 88 7.52 -1.30 -12.30
CA VAL A 88 7.46 -0.02 -11.58
C VAL A 88 6.22 -0.05 -10.68
N GLY A 89 6.37 0.44 -9.44
CA GLY A 89 5.29 0.54 -8.46
C GLY A 89 4.16 1.49 -8.90
N PHE A 90 2.95 1.25 -8.40
CA PHE A 90 1.76 2.00 -8.79
C PHE A 90 1.90 3.51 -8.53
N PHE A 91 2.40 3.93 -7.36
CA PHE A 91 2.60 5.35 -7.06
C PHE A 91 3.70 5.99 -7.92
N ALA A 92 4.74 5.23 -8.27
CA ALA A 92 5.77 5.69 -9.18
C ALA A 92 5.23 5.97 -10.59
N THR A 93 4.33 5.13 -11.10
CA THR A 93 3.67 5.35 -12.40
C THR A 93 2.70 6.53 -12.39
N ILE A 94 2.09 6.88 -11.25
CA ILE A 94 1.28 8.11 -11.13
C ILE A 94 2.16 9.37 -11.20
N ILE A 95 3.37 9.34 -10.61
CA ILE A 95 4.33 10.46 -10.67
C ILE A 95 4.98 10.56 -12.06
N THR A 96 5.32 9.41 -12.64
CA THR A 96 6.04 9.28 -13.91
C THR A 96 5.20 8.41 -14.85
N PRO A 97 4.21 9.00 -15.58
CA PRO A 97 3.31 8.24 -16.44
C PRO A 97 4.07 7.66 -17.64
N LEU A 98 4.37 6.36 -17.57
CA LEU A 98 5.18 5.64 -18.57
C LEU A 98 4.46 5.50 -19.91
N ASP A 99 3.13 5.35 -19.88
CA ASP A 99 2.28 5.20 -21.07
C ASP A 99 2.11 6.52 -21.85
N ALA A 100 2.52 7.65 -21.28
CA ALA A 100 2.44 8.99 -21.89
C ALA A 100 3.78 9.45 -22.51
N LEU A 101 4.74 8.53 -22.69
CA LEU A 101 6.05 8.81 -23.26
C LEU A 101 6.06 8.47 -24.75
N HIS A 102 6.58 9.38 -25.56
CA HIS A 102 6.77 9.10 -26.98
C HIS A 102 7.94 8.12 -27.21
N PRO A 103 7.89 7.30 -28.28
CA PRO A 103 9.02 6.48 -28.70
C PRO A 103 10.30 7.29 -28.78
N PHE A 104 11.40 6.73 -28.29
CA PHE A 104 12.70 7.40 -28.26
C PHE A 104 12.71 8.79 -27.58
N SER A 105 11.78 9.08 -26.66
CA SER A 105 11.91 10.27 -25.80
C SER A 105 12.97 10.07 -24.70
N PHE A 106 13.58 11.16 -24.25
CA PHE A 106 14.50 11.18 -23.10
C PHE A 106 14.07 12.25 -22.11
N ARG A 107 13.97 11.92 -20.82
CA ARG A 107 13.66 12.89 -19.76
C ARG A 107 14.52 12.69 -18.52
N VAL A 108 14.81 13.79 -17.83
CA VAL A 108 15.50 13.81 -16.54
C VAL A 108 14.58 14.45 -15.49
N LEU A 109 14.13 13.66 -14.53
CA LEU A 109 13.26 14.11 -13.44
C LEU A 109 14.05 14.15 -12.14
N GLU A 110 13.94 15.24 -11.38
CA GLU A 110 14.41 15.30 -10.00
C GLU A 110 13.25 15.04 -9.04
N ILE A 111 13.34 13.99 -8.21
CA ILE A 111 12.31 13.66 -7.21
C ILE A 111 12.92 13.76 -5.81
N LYS A 112 12.34 14.64 -4.99
CA LYS A 112 12.72 14.88 -3.59
C LYS A 112 11.50 14.74 -2.68
N HIS A 113 11.71 14.41 -1.41
CA HIS A 113 10.66 14.58 -0.40
C HIS A 113 10.39 16.07 -0.18
N SER A 114 9.11 16.43 -0.12
CA SER A 114 8.61 17.78 0.15
C SER A 114 8.90 18.18 1.61
N GLU A 115 9.38 19.40 1.82
CA GLU A 115 9.70 19.91 3.16
C GLU A 115 8.47 19.98 4.08
N THR A 116 7.28 20.21 3.51
CA THR A 116 6.00 20.18 4.24
C THR A 116 5.73 18.82 4.90
N ALA A 117 6.23 17.72 4.31
CA ALA A 117 6.08 16.39 4.92
C ALA A 117 6.88 16.24 6.23
N ARG A 118 7.92 17.06 6.46
CA ARG A 118 8.68 17.07 7.73
C ARG A 118 7.89 17.64 8.89
N PHE A 119 6.83 18.42 8.66
CA PHE A 119 5.96 18.89 9.76
C PHE A 119 5.06 17.77 10.34
N GLY A 120 5.02 16.59 9.71
CA GLY A 120 4.45 15.38 10.28
C GLY A 120 5.37 14.61 11.25
N ASP A 121 6.61 15.06 11.47
CA ASP A 121 7.67 14.34 12.20
C ASP A 121 7.46 14.19 13.73
N ILE A 122 6.25 14.36 14.26
CA ILE A 122 5.97 14.09 15.68
C ILE A 122 5.96 12.57 15.91
N ASP A 123 7.11 12.07 16.34
CA ASP A 123 7.40 10.64 16.51
C ASP A 123 6.59 10.02 17.67
N MET A 124 5.38 9.54 17.37
CA MET A 124 4.57 8.77 18.31
C MET A 124 5.17 7.37 18.51
N SER A 125 6.08 7.28 19.49
CA SER A 125 6.69 6.03 19.94
C SER A 125 5.66 5.02 20.46
N PHE A 126 5.24 4.07 19.61
CA PHE A 126 4.38 2.96 20.02
C PHE A 126 5.20 1.74 20.44
N SER A 127 5.23 1.47 21.74
CA SER A 127 5.81 0.24 22.32
C SER A 127 5.11 -1.02 21.78
N SER A 128 5.81 -1.79 20.95
CA SER A 128 5.29 -2.98 20.27
C SER A 128 5.31 -4.23 21.17
N HIS A 129 4.33 -4.35 22.09
CA HIS A 129 4.07 -5.62 22.79
C HIS A 129 2.91 -6.42 22.16
N LYS A 130 3.23 -7.23 21.14
CA LYS A 130 2.38 -8.37 20.73
C LYS A 130 2.64 -9.57 21.64
N LYS A 131 1.70 -9.91 22.53
CA LYS A 131 1.23 -11.29 22.88
C LYS A 131 0.38 -11.28 24.17
N SER A 132 -0.50 -12.27 24.30
CA SER A 132 -1.27 -12.63 25.52
C SER A 132 -2.40 -11.69 25.99
N TRP A 133 -3.51 -11.68 25.25
CA TRP A 133 -4.82 -11.26 25.81
C TRP A 133 -5.81 -12.42 25.96
N TYR A 134 -5.79 -13.41 25.04
CA TYR A 134 -6.67 -14.58 25.05
C TYR A 134 -6.59 -15.49 26.29
N ARG A 135 -5.54 -15.42 27.11
CA ARG A 135 -5.43 -16.23 28.36
C ARG A 135 -6.06 -15.58 29.60
N ARG A 136 -6.66 -14.38 29.51
CA ARG A 136 -7.10 -13.61 30.69
C ARG A 136 -8.61 -13.53 30.91
N CYS A 137 -9.41 -14.21 30.08
CA CYS A 137 -10.88 -14.21 30.15
C CYS A 137 -11.50 -15.59 30.42
N LEU A 138 -10.69 -16.58 30.82
CA LEU A 138 -11.13 -17.94 31.16
C LEU A 138 -10.50 -18.38 32.49
N ASP A 139 -11.00 -17.78 33.58
CA ASP A 139 -10.90 -18.33 34.95
C ASP A 139 -12.18 -17.97 35.71
N PRO A 140 -12.97 -18.96 36.19
CA PRO A 140 -14.21 -18.68 36.92
C PRO A 140 -13.93 -18.28 38.37
N ILE A 141 -14.54 -17.18 38.80
CA ILE A 141 -14.42 -16.62 40.15
C ILE A 141 -15.04 -17.58 41.18
N ARG A 142 -14.22 -18.14 42.08
CA ARG A 142 -14.70 -18.84 43.29
C ARG A 142 -14.75 -17.90 44.50
N PRO A 143 -15.81 -17.93 45.34
CA PRO A 143 -15.96 -17.03 46.47
C PRO A 143 -15.09 -17.41 47.66
N ARG A 144 -14.69 -16.38 48.42
CA ARG A 144 -13.77 -16.41 49.56
C ARG A 144 -14.51 -16.73 50.87
N ARG A 145 -14.12 -17.80 51.59
CA ARG A 145 -14.63 -18.12 52.94
C ARG A 145 -13.46 -18.19 53.94
N LYS A 146 -13.53 -17.41 55.03
CA LYS A 146 -12.70 -17.58 56.26
C LYS A 146 -13.37 -18.69 57.10
N THR A 147 -12.72 -19.56 57.90
CA THR A 147 -11.92 -19.47 59.14
C THR A 147 -11.80 -20.94 59.67
N PRO A 148 -11.15 -21.29 60.79
CA PRO A 148 -9.84 -20.93 61.37
C PRO A 148 -8.96 -22.20 61.61
N SER A 149 -7.84 -22.08 62.35
CA SER A 149 -7.01 -23.21 62.85
C SER A 149 -7.41 -23.57 64.30
N PRO A 150 -7.21 -24.82 64.78
CA PRO A 150 -5.99 -25.12 65.55
C PRO A 150 -5.37 -26.54 65.38
N ARG A 151 -4.08 -26.63 65.75
CA ARG A 151 -3.25 -27.77 66.27
C ARG A 151 -3.76 -29.22 66.25
N ASP A 152 -2.86 -30.16 65.92
CA ASP A 152 -2.25 -31.04 66.96
C ASP A 152 -0.93 -31.73 66.53
N ASN A 153 -0.27 -32.44 67.46
CA ASN A 153 1.16 -32.79 67.47
C ASN A 153 1.51 -34.24 67.07
N ALA A 154 2.84 -34.47 66.88
CA ALA A 154 3.56 -35.77 66.97
C ALA A 154 3.39 -36.74 65.77
N SER A 155 4.36 -37.62 65.42
CA SER A 155 5.67 -37.96 66.02
C SER A 155 6.65 -38.60 65.02
N LYS A 156 7.94 -38.25 65.14
CA LYS A 156 9.19 -39.07 65.10
C LYS A 156 9.50 -40.13 63.99
N GLU A 157 10.83 -40.17 63.73
CA GLU A 157 11.72 -41.34 63.50
C GLU A 157 12.27 -41.71 62.08
N HIS A 158 13.55 -41.32 61.91
CA HIS A 158 14.73 -42.13 61.57
C HIS A 158 15.27 -42.30 60.12
N GLN A 159 16.55 -41.89 59.97
CA GLN A 159 17.69 -42.53 59.26
C GLN A 159 17.57 -42.85 57.74
N ALA A 160 18.62 -42.76 56.90
CA ALA A 160 19.99 -42.24 57.00
C ALA A 160 20.56 -41.99 55.57
N GLU A 161 21.83 -41.56 55.46
CA GLU A 161 22.65 -41.42 54.23
C GLU A 161 22.20 -40.36 53.17
N GLY A 162 23.09 -39.63 52.48
CA GLY A 162 24.53 -39.47 52.69
C GLY A 162 25.30 -39.09 51.41
N ASN A 163 25.58 -37.80 51.17
CA ASN A 163 26.92 -37.31 50.77
C ASN A 163 27.03 -35.77 50.60
N ARG A 164 28.28 -35.29 50.54
CA ARG A 164 28.69 -33.92 50.90
C ARG A 164 28.94 -32.97 49.70
N ILE A 165 28.51 -31.72 49.90
CA ILE A 165 29.24 -30.40 49.86
C ILE A 165 30.68 -30.37 49.25
N PRO A 166 31.13 -29.20 48.71
CA PRO A 166 31.68 -28.13 49.57
C PRO A 166 31.20 -26.69 49.28
N ARG A 167 31.26 -25.84 50.31
CA ARG A 167 31.09 -24.38 50.27
C ARG A 167 32.41 -23.73 50.70
N ALA A 168 32.79 -22.61 50.08
CA ALA A 168 34.00 -21.85 50.42
C ALA A 168 33.87 -21.10 51.78
N PRO A 169 34.99 -20.73 52.45
CA PRO A 169 35.01 -20.39 53.88
C PRO A 169 35.06 -18.88 54.21
N ALA A 170 34.93 -18.60 55.51
CA ALA A 170 35.46 -17.43 56.23
C ALA A 170 36.33 -18.00 57.39
N VAL A 171 37.26 -17.32 58.08
CA VAL A 171 37.26 -16.03 58.82
C VAL A 171 38.73 -15.69 59.16
N ASP A 172 39.06 -14.44 59.52
CA ASP A 172 39.98 -14.03 60.64
C ASP A 172 40.17 -12.49 60.60
N GLY A 173 40.31 -11.72 61.69
CA GLY A 173 40.26 -12.03 63.12
C GLY A 173 41.12 -11.02 63.93
N GLY A 174 40.52 -10.18 64.81
CA GLY A 174 41.30 -9.23 65.64
C GLY A 174 40.47 -8.19 66.42
N LEU A 175 40.51 -8.25 67.75
CA LEU A 175 39.81 -7.40 68.75
C LEU A 175 40.69 -6.19 69.21
N PRO A 176 40.25 -5.20 70.06
CA PRO A 176 39.30 -5.34 71.18
C PRO A 176 38.29 -4.20 71.51
N LEU A 177 37.42 -4.56 72.47
CA LEU A 177 36.47 -3.79 73.31
C LEU A 177 37.19 -2.87 74.35
N PRO A 178 36.53 -2.09 75.25
CA PRO A 178 35.12 -2.06 75.73
C PRO A 178 34.48 -0.62 75.70
N ALA A 179 33.43 -0.19 76.42
CA ALA A 179 32.62 -0.72 77.54
C ALA A 179 31.19 -0.10 77.63
N SER A 180 30.40 -0.57 78.63
CA SER A 180 29.41 0.12 79.51
C SER A 180 28.60 1.34 78.99
N ALA A 181 27.29 1.53 79.21
CA ALA A 181 26.11 0.77 79.67
C ALA A 181 24.94 1.79 79.78
N ASN A 182 23.70 1.28 79.84
CA ASN A 182 22.44 1.92 80.29
C ASN A 182 21.43 2.41 79.23
N SER A 183 20.19 1.94 79.42
CA SER A 183 18.90 2.30 78.84
C SER A 183 18.36 3.65 79.41
N PRO A 184 17.29 4.30 78.89
CA PRO A 184 16.16 3.72 78.15
C PRO A 184 15.65 4.47 76.88
N THR A 185 14.62 3.87 76.26
CA THR A 185 13.84 4.36 75.12
C THR A 185 13.13 5.70 75.40
N PRO A 186 12.85 6.56 74.40
CA PRO A 186 11.64 6.35 73.58
C PRO A 186 11.73 6.78 72.08
N ALA A 187 10.63 6.55 71.35
CA ALA A 187 10.26 7.16 70.05
C ALA A 187 11.14 6.90 68.80
N ARG A 188 10.71 5.93 67.99
CA ARG A 188 11.26 5.65 66.64
C ARG A 188 10.68 6.62 65.60
N SER A 189 11.37 7.73 65.31
CA SER A 189 11.12 8.49 64.08
C SER A 189 11.86 7.85 62.90
N THR A 190 11.24 7.81 61.72
CA THR A 190 11.74 7.06 60.55
C THR A 190 12.49 7.96 59.58
N THR A 191 13.79 8.13 59.79
CA THR A 191 14.68 8.78 58.81
C THR A 191 15.04 7.80 57.69
N ILE A 192 14.49 8.01 56.50
CA ILE A 192 14.91 7.32 55.27
C ILE A 192 16.18 8.02 54.76
N GLN A 193 17.29 7.29 54.67
CA GLN A 193 18.46 7.73 53.91
C GLN A 193 18.22 7.47 52.41
N LEU A 194 18.29 8.51 51.58
CA LEU A 194 18.43 8.35 50.14
C LEU A 194 19.91 8.10 49.79
N PRO A 195 20.23 7.12 48.93
CA PRO A 195 21.41 7.17 48.11
C PRO A 195 21.20 8.20 47.00
N GLN A 196 22.11 9.16 46.89
CA GLN A 196 22.16 10.13 45.80
C GLN A 196 23.17 9.64 44.77
N ASP A 197 22.71 9.25 43.57
CA ASP A 197 23.46 9.56 42.35
C ASP A 197 22.67 9.38 41.03
N GLN A 198 23.03 10.24 40.08
CA GLN A 198 22.73 10.26 38.64
C GLN A 198 21.30 10.61 38.15
N ASP A 199 21.25 11.71 37.40
CA ASP A 199 20.07 12.30 36.77
C ASP A 199 19.39 11.38 35.73
N ALA A 200 18.26 10.78 36.13
CA ALA A 200 17.31 10.16 35.22
C ALA A 200 15.99 10.95 35.24
N ALA A 201 15.74 11.75 34.20
CA ALA A 201 14.49 12.48 34.05
C ALA A 201 13.28 11.52 34.15
N PRO A 202 12.18 11.91 34.84
CA PRO A 202 11.03 11.04 35.03
C PRO A 202 10.40 10.71 33.68
N LYS A 203 10.47 9.43 33.28
CA LYS A 203 9.82 8.93 32.07
C LYS A 203 8.33 9.27 32.13
N PRO A 204 7.77 10.00 31.14
CA PRO A 204 6.36 10.37 31.19
C PRO A 204 5.50 9.11 31.22
N LEU A 205 4.52 9.09 32.13
CA LEU A 205 3.56 8.00 32.24
C LEU A 205 2.69 8.00 30.97
N ALA A 206 3.07 7.16 30.01
CA ALA A 206 2.35 7.00 28.74
C ALA A 206 0.94 6.49 29.01
N ARG A 207 -0.04 7.41 29.00
CA ARG A 207 -1.46 7.11 29.15
C ARG A 207 -1.88 6.15 28.05
N ARG A 208 -2.48 5.01 28.42
CA ARG A 208 -3.00 4.03 27.48
C ARG A 208 -4.14 4.66 26.66
N PRO A 209 -4.01 4.81 25.33
CA PRO A 209 -5.08 5.37 24.51
C PRO A 209 -6.29 4.44 24.51
N THR A 210 -7.44 5.00 24.84
CA THR A 210 -8.73 4.32 24.81
C THR A 210 -9.16 4.05 23.36
N ALA A 211 -10.06 3.09 23.16
CA ALA A 211 -10.61 2.83 21.82
C ALA A 211 -11.32 4.07 21.23
N LYS A 212 -11.89 4.92 22.09
CA LYS A 212 -12.48 6.20 21.70
C LYS A 212 -11.42 7.20 21.24
N GLU A 213 -10.30 7.34 21.96
CA GLU A 213 -9.17 8.18 21.51
C GLU A 213 -8.63 7.70 20.16
N LYS A 214 -8.48 6.39 19.91
CA LYS A 214 -8.06 5.89 18.59
C LYS A 214 -9.02 6.26 17.45
N VAL A 215 -10.32 6.16 17.68
CA VAL A 215 -11.34 6.57 16.70
C VAL A 215 -11.35 8.09 16.53
N GLN A 216 -11.12 8.84 17.61
CA GLN A 216 -11.04 10.30 17.58
C GLN A 216 -9.79 10.78 16.84
N ASP A 217 -8.60 10.22 17.10
CA ASP A 217 -7.35 10.51 16.37
C ASP A 217 -7.50 10.16 14.88
N MET A 218 -8.18 9.05 14.57
CA MET A 218 -8.49 8.62 13.20
C MET A 218 -9.48 9.56 12.48
N LEU A 219 -10.43 10.17 13.20
CA LEU A 219 -11.34 11.19 12.65
C LEU A 219 -10.69 12.58 12.54
N VAL A 220 -9.79 12.93 13.46
CA VAL A 220 -9.17 14.26 13.55
C VAL A 220 -7.97 14.40 12.60
N ASN A 221 -7.26 13.31 12.32
CA ASN A 221 -6.08 13.30 11.46
C ASN A 221 -6.07 12.05 10.53
N PRO A 222 -6.74 12.11 9.37
CA PRO A 222 -6.70 11.04 8.35
C PRO A 222 -5.28 10.76 7.81
N THR A 223 -4.31 11.63 8.08
CA THR A 223 -2.91 11.56 7.63
C THR A 223 -1.99 10.72 8.51
N PHE A 224 -2.47 10.15 9.63
CA PHE A 224 -1.61 9.49 10.64
C PHE A 224 -0.90 8.19 10.20
N ALA A 225 -1.14 7.70 8.98
CA ALA A 225 -0.40 6.56 8.44
C ALA A 225 1.06 6.93 8.04
N ASN A 226 1.48 8.21 8.12
CA ASN A 226 2.83 8.65 7.76
C ASN A 226 3.74 8.84 9.00
N THR A 227 4.06 7.76 9.72
CA THR A 227 5.14 7.77 10.73
C THR A 227 6.48 7.46 10.05
N LYS A 228 7.61 8.00 10.51
CA LYS A 228 8.95 7.66 9.99
C LYS A 228 9.18 6.15 9.86
N ALA A 229 8.69 5.35 10.81
CA ALA A 229 8.84 3.89 10.78
C ALA A 229 8.03 3.18 9.66
N ARG A 230 6.95 3.80 9.16
CA ARG A 230 6.01 3.25 8.16
C ARG A 230 5.41 4.38 7.33
N PRO A 231 6.06 4.81 6.24
CA PRO A 231 5.48 5.76 5.31
C PRO A 231 4.27 5.14 4.57
N ALA A 232 3.23 5.95 4.34
CA ALA A 232 2.03 5.57 3.61
C ALA A 232 1.52 6.74 2.76
N VAL A 233 0.80 6.41 1.68
CA VAL A 233 0.16 7.37 0.76
C VAL A 233 -1.34 7.38 1.02
N PRO A 234 -1.93 8.43 1.63
CA PRO A 234 -3.37 8.49 1.82
C PRO A 234 -4.11 8.80 0.50
N ALA A 235 -5.39 8.43 0.44
CA ALA A 235 -6.29 8.95 -0.58
C ALA A 235 -6.53 10.46 -0.37
N LYS A 236 -6.73 11.22 -1.46
CA LYS A 236 -7.01 12.67 -1.36
C LYS A 236 -8.35 12.92 -0.65
N LEU A 237 -8.37 13.85 0.31
CA LEU A 237 -9.56 14.17 1.10
C LEU A 237 -10.75 14.62 0.24
N LEU A 238 -10.49 15.39 -0.83
CA LEU A 238 -11.47 15.82 -1.84
C LEU A 238 -11.32 15.02 -3.15
N SER A 239 -10.97 13.74 -3.05
CA SER A 239 -10.96 12.83 -4.20
C SER A 239 -12.36 12.74 -4.83
N PRO A 240 -12.51 12.76 -6.17
CA PRO A 240 -13.82 12.68 -6.83
C PRO A 240 -14.66 11.46 -6.41
N ILE A 241 -14.00 10.35 -6.08
CA ILE A 241 -14.65 9.13 -5.56
C ILE A 241 -15.33 9.38 -4.20
N HIS A 242 -14.83 10.31 -3.38
CA HIS A 242 -15.39 10.66 -2.07
C HIS A 242 -16.61 11.56 -2.21
N ILE A 243 -16.57 12.51 -3.14
CA ILE A 243 -17.74 13.31 -3.53
C ILE A 243 -18.85 12.37 -4.03
N LEU A 244 -18.51 11.39 -4.88
CA LEU A 244 -19.46 10.38 -5.36
C LEU A 244 -19.97 9.45 -4.23
N SER A 245 -19.14 9.11 -3.24
CA SER A 245 -19.57 8.37 -2.05
C SER A 245 -20.63 9.11 -1.23
N VAL A 246 -20.40 10.41 -0.97
CA VAL A 246 -21.36 11.24 -0.23
C VAL A 246 -22.64 11.46 -1.04
N PHE A 247 -22.51 11.72 -2.35
CA PHE A 247 -23.66 11.86 -3.25
C PHE A 247 -24.53 10.59 -3.31
N SER A 248 -23.90 9.41 -3.42
CA SER A 248 -24.58 8.11 -3.36
C SER A 248 -25.29 7.88 -2.01
N CYS A 249 -24.68 8.28 -0.89
CA CYS A 249 -25.32 8.21 0.43
C CYS A 249 -26.54 9.16 0.53
N MET A 250 -26.43 10.38 0.00
CA MET A 250 -27.57 11.32 -0.09
C MET A 250 -28.71 10.77 -0.97
N ILE A 251 -28.38 10.09 -2.08
CA ILE A 251 -29.38 9.38 -2.90
C ILE A 251 -30.03 8.24 -2.12
N SER A 252 -29.28 7.40 -1.40
CA SER A 252 -29.85 6.35 -0.53
C SER A 252 -30.88 6.92 0.45
N ILE A 253 -30.54 8.03 1.11
CA ILE A 253 -31.42 8.72 2.06
C ILE A 253 -32.66 9.27 1.35
N ALA A 254 -32.50 9.89 0.18
CA ALA A 254 -33.61 10.41 -0.61
C ALA A 254 -34.57 9.30 -1.07
N ILE A 255 -34.05 8.13 -1.48
CA ILE A 255 -34.86 6.96 -1.84
C ILE A 255 -35.64 6.43 -0.63
N VAL A 256 -35.02 6.31 0.55
CA VAL A 256 -35.73 5.88 1.77
C VAL A 256 -36.84 6.88 2.15
N ILE A 257 -36.60 8.19 2.04
CA ILE A 257 -37.61 9.23 2.28
C ILE A 257 -38.77 9.14 1.27
N CYS A 258 -38.48 8.87 -0.01
CA CYS A 258 -39.51 8.67 -1.03
C CYS A 258 -40.30 7.38 -0.81
N GLY A 259 -39.63 6.28 -0.41
CA GLY A 259 -40.29 5.04 -0.02
C GLY A 259 -41.23 5.22 1.17
N ILE A 260 -40.88 6.06 2.15
CA ILE A 260 -41.77 6.44 3.26
C ILE A 260 -43.00 7.20 2.76
N LYS A 261 -42.84 8.12 1.80
CA LYS A 261 -43.96 8.88 1.20
C LYS A 261 -44.86 8.05 0.27
N TRP A 262 -44.33 6.98 -0.30
CA TRP A 262 -45.07 6.05 -1.17
C TRP A 262 -45.54 4.78 -0.45
N GLU A 263 -45.36 4.71 0.88
CA GLU A 263 -45.70 3.56 1.73
C GLU A 263 -45.09 2.23 1.22
N ASP A 264 -43.90 2.28 0.61
CA ASP A 264 -43.23 1.13 -0.01
C ASP A 264 -42.16 0.53 0.93
N GLY A 265 -42.61 -0.39 1.79
CA GLY A 265 -41.77 -1.13 2.73
C GLY A 265 -40.71 -2.00 2.05
N ASN A 266 -40.98 -2.54 0.85
CA ASN A 266 -40.01 -3.32 0.08
C ASN A 266 -38.83 -2.44 -0.35
N ALA A 267 -39.10 -1.25 -0.89
CA ALA A 267 -38.07 -0.29 -1.28
C ALA A 267 -37.21 0.17 -0.08
N ILE A 268 -37.85 0.48 1.06
CA ILE A 268 -37.14 0.87 2.28
C ILE A 268 -36.21 -0.26 2.76
N LEU A 269 -36.71 -1.49 2.85
CA LEU A 269 -35.93 -2.64 3.30
C LEU A 269 -34.78 -2.96 2.32
N ALA A 270 -35.04 -2.99 1.02
CA ALA A 270 -34.02 -3.24 0.00
C ALA A 270 -32.89 -2.19 0.10
N VAL A 271 -33.22 -0.90 0.02
CA VAL A 271 -32.21 0.17 0.00
C VAL A 271 -31.43 0.22 1.31
N SER A 272 -32.07 -0.07 2.44
CA SER A 272 -31.40 -0.22 3.74
C SER A 272 -30.43 -1.41 3.76
N LEU A 273 -30.83 -2.56 3.22
CA LEU A 273 -30.00 -3.77 3.16
C LEU A 273 -28.81 -3.63 2.20
N ILE A 274 -28.98 -3.03 1.00
CA ILE A 274 -27.86 -2.68 0.11
C ILE A 274 -26.91 -1.69 0.79
N SER A 275 -27.44 -0.66 1.45
CA SER A 275 -26.61 0.35 2.11
C SER A 275 -25.83 -0.25 3.29
N LEU A 276 -26.43 -1.17 4.06
CA LEU A 276 -25.75 -1.97 5.08
C LEU A 276 -24.69 -2.90 4.47
N ALA A 277 -25.00 -3.59 3.38
CA ALA A 277 -24.07 -4.48 2.67
C ALA A 277 -22.83 -3.71 2.18
N SER A 278 -23.02 -2.50 1.63
CA SER A 278 -21.93 -1.58 1.26
C SER A 278 -21.00 -1.30 2.45
N SER A 279 -21.54 -0.92 3.63
CA SER A 279 -20.73 -0.69 4.83
C SER A 279 -19.99 -1.95 5.31
N VAL A 280 -20.64 -3.12 5.27
CA VAL A 280 -20.05 -4.41 5.69
C VAL A 280 -18.90 -4.81 4.77
N VAL A 281 -19.08 -4.73 3.46
CA VAL A 281 -18.06 -5.06 2.46
C VAL A 281 -16.94 -4.02 2.45
N GLY A 282 -17.28 -2.74 2.58
CA GLY A 282 -16.31 -1.65 2.74
C GLY A 282 -15.42 -1.84 3.96
N TYR A 283 -15.98 -2.22 5.11
CA TYR A 283 -15.22 -2.55 6.31
C TYR A 283 -14.34 -3.80 6.13
N ALA A 284 -14.87 -4.88 5.54
CA ALA A 284 -14.13 -6.10 5.28
C ALA A 284 -12.87 -5.85 4.44
N SER A 285 -13.01 -5.01 3.42
CA SER A 285 -11.96 -4.66 2.47
C SER A 285 -11.12 -3.44 2.87
N PHE A 286 -11.38 -2.81 4.03
CA PHE A 286 -10.71 -1.57 4.45
C PHE A 286 -9.19 -1.77 4.65
N TRP A 287 -8.39 -0.96 3.97
CA TRP A 287 -6.94 -1.09 3.89
C TRP A 287 -6.24 0.26 3.76
N HIS A 288 -4.92 0.25 3.85
CA HIS A 288 -4.07 1.37 3.47
C HIS A 288 -2.76 0.86 2.84
N PRO A 289 -2.15 1.60 1.90
CA PRO A 289 -0.83 1.24 1.37
C PRO A 289 0.25 1.42 2.43
N ILE A 290 1.29 0.60 2.38
CA ILE A 290 2.54 0.80 3.11
C ILE A 290 3.68 0.86 2.11
N LEU A 291 4.42 1.98 2.11
CA LEU A 291 5.66 2.15 1.35
C LEU A 291 6.81 1.46 2.09
N MET A 292 7.74 0.87 1.33
CA MET A 292 8.86 0.15 1.92
C MET A 292 9.86 1.13 2.55
N ASN A 293 10.11 1.03 3.87
CA ASN A 293 11.13 1.83 4.55
C ASN A 293 12.39 1.04 4.94
N ARG A 294 13.52 1.76 5.02
CA ARG A 294 14.85 1.27 5.37
C ARG A 294 14.93 1.01 6.87
N LYS A 295 15.52 -0.12 7.26
CA LYS A 295 15.72 -0.49 8.68
C LYS A 295 17.13 -0.22 9.21
N HIS A 296 18.07 0.12 8.33
CA HIS A 296 19.49 0.32 8.65
C HIS A 296 19.96 1.67 8.11
N THR A 297 20.85 2.34 8.85
CA THR A 297 21.27 3.74 8.59
C THR A 297 22.69 3.83 8.01
N ASN A 298 23.21 2.75 7.42
CA ASN A 298 24.55 2.76 6.81
C ASN A 298 24.62 3.81 5.69
N GLU A 299 25.82 4.33 5.41
CA GLU A 299 26.04 5.15 4.22
C GLU A 299 25.64 4.37 2.95
N VAL A 300 25.02 5.06 2.00
CA VAL A 300 24.47 4.47 0.77
C VAL A 300 24.87 5.29 -0.44
N PRO A 301 25.07 4.64 -1.61
CA PRO A 301 25.25 5.35 -2.86
C PRO A 301 23.99 6.17 -3.20
N ARG A 302 24.11 7.05 -4.19
CA ARG A 302 22.98 7.82 -4.71
C ARG A 302 21.90 6.90 -5.27
N GLY A 303 20.64 7.21 -4.97
CA GLY A 303 19.47 6.46 -5.41
C GLY A 303 19.01 6.80 -6.83
N ASP A 304 19.87 7.29 -7.72
CA ASP A 304 19.43 7.65 -9.07
C ASP A 304 19.00 6.39 -9.84
N VAL A 305 17.84 6.44 -10.49
CA VAL A 305 17.20 5.31 -11.18
C VAL A 305 17.04 5.63 -12.66
N MET A 306 17.39 4.68 -13.52
CA MET A 306 17.07 4.71 -14.95
C MET A 306 15.88 3.80 -15.23
N ILE A 307 14.89 4.28 -15.97
CA ILE A 307 13.77 3.48 -16.49
C ILE A 307 13.89 3.41 -18.00
N ARG A 308 13.78 2.19 -18.55
CA ARG A 308 13.66 1.92 -19.99
C ARG A 308 12.27 1.38 -20.31
N THR A 309 11.59 2.02 -21.26
CA THR A 309 10.30 1.54 -21.81
C THR A 309 10.51 0.54 -22.95
N ARG A 310 9.42 -0.06 -23.43
CA ARG A 310 9.44 -0.93 -24.63
C ARG A 310 9.78 -0.15 -25.91
N GLU A 311 9.35 1.11 -25.99
CA GLU A 311 9.48 1.97 -27.18
C GLU A 311 10.83 2.71 -27.27
N GLY A 312 11.84 2.24 -26.53
CA GLY A 312 13.19 2.81 -26.57
C GLY A 312 13.32 4.19 -25.92
N ALA A 313 12.31 4.63 -25.16
CA ALA A 313 12.38 5.84 -24.34
C ALA A 313 13.08 5.56 -23.01
N PHE A 314 13.79 6.58 -22.51
CA PHE A 314 14.58 6.50 -21.28
C PHE A 314 14.22 7.65 -20.32
N ILE A 315 14.01 7.33 -19.05
CA ILE A 315 13.86 8.33 -17.98
C ILE A 315 14.94 8.14 -16.94
N LEU A 316 15.72 9.19 -16.70
CA LEU A 316 16.60 9.31 -15.55
C LEU A 316 15.89 10.01 -14.40
N ILE A 317 15.60 9.31 -13.32
CA ILE A 317 15.18 9.90 -12.05
C ILE A 317 16.41 10.16 -11.18
N LYS A 318 16.70 11.43 -10.91
CA LYS A 318 17.69 11.85 -9.90
C LYS A 318 16.98 11.96 -8.55
N CYS A 319 17.32 11.10 -7.59
CA CYS A 319 16.65 11.06 -6.28
C CYS A 319 17.51 10.46 -5.16
N THR A 320 17.06 10.58 -3.91
CA THR A 320 17.73 9.95 -2.76
C THR A 320 17.40 8.45 -2.72
N GLU A 321 18.29 7.65 -2.13
CA GLU A 321 18.07 6.19 -1.94
C GLU A 321 16.78 5.87 -1.18
N GLU A 322 16.31 6.78 -0.32
CA GLU A 322 15.03 6.64 0.38
C GLU A 322 13.84 6.75 -0.58
N VAL A 323 13.81 7.78 -1.44
CA VAL A 323 12.79 7.96 -2.49
C VAL A 323 12.85 6.81 -3.50
N ALA A 324 14.05 6.44 -3.95
CA ALA A 324 14.27 5.34 -4.88
C ALA A 324 13.65 4.04 -4.39
N ARG A 325 13.86 3.73 -3.10
CA ARG A 325 13.42 2.48 -2.48
C ARG A 325 11.99 2.53 -1.92
N GLU A 326 11.39 3.71 -1.77
CA GLU A 326 9.95 3.88 -1.52
C GLU A 326 9.12 3.67 -2.81
N LEU A 327 9.55 4.27 -3.93
CA LEU A 327 8.77 4.34 -5.18
C LEU A 327 9.16 3.29 -6.23
N TYR A 328 10.45 3.05 -6.44
CA TYR A 328 10.95 2.28 -7.58
C TYR A 328 11.50 0.90 -7.20
N SER A 329 12.08 0.75 -6.00
CA SER A 329 12.56 -0.54 -5.48
C SER A 329 11.65 -1.17 -4.42
N GLY A 330 10.59 -0.48 -4.02
CA GLY A 330 9.64 -0.92 -3.02
C GLY A 330 8.44 -1.61 -3.65
N THR A 331 8.12 -2.81 -3.20
CA THR A 331 6.82 -3.43 -3.50
C THR A 331 5.80 -2.86 -2.53
N GLU A 332 4.80 -2.16 -3.06
CA GLU A 332 3.73 -1.53 -2.27
C GLU A 332 2.80 -2.61 -1.69
N GLU A 333 2.86 -2.82 -0.38
CA GLU A 333 2.05 -3.84 0.30
C GLU A 333 0.73 -3.24 0.79
N CYS A 334 -0.38 -3.91 0.45
CA CYS A 334 -1.73 -3.51 0.88
C CYS A 334 -1.98 -4.04 2.30
N HIS A 335 -1.93 -3.16 3.31
CA HIS A 335 -2.16 -3.55 4.70
C HIS A 335 -3.62 -3.37 5.09
N TYR A 336 -4.34 -4.49 5.20
CA TYR A 336 -5.75 -4.53 5.59
C TYR A 336 -5.93 -4.48 7.10
N HIS A 337 -6.96 -3.76 7.57
CA HIS A 337 -7.32 -3.72 8.99
C HIS A 337 -7.97 -5.02 9.50
N VAL A 338 -8.67 -5.73 8.61
CA VAL A 338 -9.43 -6.96 8.91
C VAL A 338 -8.59 -8.20 8.58
N GLY A 339 -8.60 -9.23 9.43
CA GLY A 339 -7.90 -10.50 9.19
C GLY A 339 -8.67 -11.47 8.27
N ASP A 340 -8.00 -12.46 7.68
CA ASP A 340 -8.56 -13.29 6.58
C ASP A 340 -9.75 -14.18 6.98
N ARG A 341 -9.90 -14.49 8.27
CA ARG A 341 -11.07 -15.23 8.80
C ARG A 341 -12.29 -14.31 8.92
N THR A 342 -12.10 -13.14 9.53
CA THR A 342 -13.15 -12.13 9.67
C THR A 342 -13.55 -11.54 8.32
N TYR A 343 -12.60 -11.38 7.39
CA TYR A 343 -12.85 -11.05 5.99
C TYR A 343 -13.86 -12.03 5.39
N ARG A 344 -13.54 -13.34 5.32
CA ARG A 344 -14.45 -14.35 4.74
C ARG A 344 -15.85 -14.37 5.36
N LEU A 345 -15.97 -14.15 6.66
CA LEU A 345 -17.28 -14.05 7.33
C LEU A 345 -18.05 -12.78 6.95
N LEU A 346 -17.38 -11.62 6.92
CA LEU A 346 -17.99 -10.35 6.50
C LEU A 346 -18.35 -10.35 5.01
N MET A 347 -17.55 -10.99 4.16
CA MET A 347 -17.86 -11.15 2.73
C MET A 347 -19.09 -12.05 2.54
N ALA A 348 -19.18 -13.19 3.24
CA ALA A 348 -20.37 -14.04 3.21
C ALA A 348 -21.63 -13.29 3.68
N LEU A 349 -21.52 -12.49 4.75
CA LEU A 349 -22.60 -11.62 5.24
C LEU A 349 -22.98 -10.53 4.22
N GLY A 350 -22.00 -9.90 3.57
CA GLY A 350 -22.23 -8.92 2.51
C GLY A 350 -22.99 -9.53 1.33
N THR A 351 -22.60 -10.73 0.89
CA THR A 351 -23.28 -11.48 -0.16
C THR A 351 -24.73 -11.82 0.19
N THR A 352 -25.02 -12.30 1.41
CA THR A 352 -26.40 -12.66 1.79
C THR A 352 -27.30 -11.43 1.92
N LEU A 353 -26.79 -10.32 2.45
CA LEU A 353 -27.51 -9.04 2.49
C LEU A 353 -27.82 -8.50 1.09
N LEU A 354 -26.84 -8.56 0.17
CA LEU A 354 -26.99 -8.19 -1.24
C LEU A 354 -28.05 -9.06 -1.92
N MET A 355 -27.94 -10.40 -1.81
CA MET A 355 -28.91 -11.34 -2.40
C MET A 355 -30.34 -11.09 -1.91
N LEU A 356 -30.54 -10.96 -0.59
CA LEU A 356 -31.85 -10.67 -0.01
C LEU A 356 -32.41 -9.34 -0.53
N SER A 357 -31.56 -8.31 -0.61
CA SER A 357 -31.99 -7.00 -1.09
C SER A 357 -32.37 -6.99 -2.57
N VAL A 358 -31.64 -7.70 -3.42
CA VAL A 358 -31.94 -7.78 -4.86
C VAL A 358 -33.30 -8.45 -5.10
N VAL A 359 -33.64 -9.46 -4.29
CA VAL A 359 -34.96 -10.11 -4.32
C VAL A 359 -36.08 -9.15 -3.89
N LEU A 360 -35.86 -8.32 -2.88
CA LEU A 360 -36.83 -7.30 -2.44
C LEU A 360 -37.01 -6.17 -3.48
N LEU A 361 -35.93 -5.81 -4.20
CA LEU A 361 -35.93 -4.74 -5.19
C LEU A 361 -36.87 -5.03 -6.38
N GLY A 362 -36.94 -6.30 -6.82
CA GLY A 362 -37.90 -6.74 -7.86
C GLY A 362 -39.37 -6.62 -7.45
N ASN A 363 -39.67 -6.56 -6.14
CA ASN A 363 -41.02 -6.45 -5.57
C ASN A 363 -41.39 -5.03 -5.13
N CYS A 364 -40.61 -4.02 -5.49
CA CYS A 364 -40.96 -2.63 -5.23
C CYS A 364 -42.17 -2.17 -6.06
N THR A 365 -42.74 -1.02 -5.69
CA THR A 365 -43.75 -0.32 -6.50
C THR A 365 -43.10 0.35 -7.71
N TRP A 366 -43.87 0.58 -8.77
CA TRP A 366 -43.39 1.18 -10.02
C TRP A 366 -42.70 2.54 -9.82
N ASN A 367 -43.23 3.37 -8.91
CA ASN A 367 -42.64 4.69 -8.59
C ASN A 367 -41.25 4.55 -7.95
N SER A 368 -41.12 3.63 -6.98
CA SER A 368 -39.82 3.28 -6.37
C SER A 368 -38.86 2.66 -7.38
N GLN A 369 -39.34 1.77 -8.24
CA GLN A 369 -38.54 1.12 -9.29
C GLN A 369 -37.93 2.15 -10.24
N ILE A 370 -38.71 3.10 -10.77
CA ILE A 370 -38.19 4.17 -11.62
C ILE A 370 -37.16 5.02 -10.87
N PHE A 371 -37.43 5.40 -9.61
CA PHE A 371 -36.53 6.29 -8.87
C PHE A 371 -35.19 5.60 -8.51
N ILE A 372 -35.24 4.31 -8.15
CA ILE A 372 -34.05 3.51 -7.87
C ILE A 372 -33.29 3.20 -9.17
N GLY A 373 -33.98 2.80 -10.24
CA GLY A 373 -33.37 2.53 -11.55
C GLY A 373 -32.68 3.77 -12.15
N GLY A 374 -33.35 4.93 -12.11
CA GLY A 374 -32.76 6.21 -12.52
C GLY A 374 -31.54 6.59 -11.67
N SER A 375 -31.60 6.34 -10.35
CA SER A 375 -30.45 6.53 -9.46
C SER A 375 -29.26 5.64 -9.81
N TYR A 376 -29.50 4.37 -10.14
CA TYR A 376 -28.45 3.46 -10.61
C TYR A 376 -27.86 3.89 -11.96
N ILE A 377 -28.68 4.35 -12.91
CA ILE A 377 -28.19 4.87 -14.21
C ILE A 377 -27.27 6.09 -13.99
N VAL A 378 -27.71 7.07 -13.17
CA VAL A 378 -26.91 8.26 -12.85
C VAL A 378 -25.60 7.87 -12.15
N LEU A 379 -25.66 7.01 -11.13
CA LEU A 379 -24.45 6.57 -10.42
C LEU A 379 -23.50 5.79 -11.33
N ASN A 380 -24.00 4.85 -12.15
CA ASN A 380 -23.17 4.08 -13.07
C ASN A 380 -22.48 5.00 -14.10
N GLY A 381 -23.21 5.98 -14.67
CA GLY A 381 -22.63 6.99 -15.56
C GLY A 381 -21.55 7.84 -14.88
N LEU A 382 -21.74 8.21 -13.62
CA LEU A 382 -20.73 8.92 -12.83
C LEU A 382 -19.50 8.06 -12.53
N TYR A 383 -19.67 6.79 -12.14
CA TYR A 383 -18.55 5.86 -11.93
C TYR A 383 -17.77 5.57 -13.21
N TRP A 384 -18.45 5.44 -14.35
CA TRP A 384 -17.80 5.35 -15.66
C TRP A 384 -17.00 6.63 -15.97
N GLY A 385 -17.58 7.81 -15.72
CA GLY A 385 -16.90 9.09 -15.86
C GLY A 385 -15.68 9.26 -14.94
N LEU A 386 -15.66 8.64 -13.75
CA LEU A 386 -14.47 8.60 -12.90
C LEU A 386 -13.30 7.84 -13.55
N GLY A 387 -13.57 6.82 -14.38
CA GLY A 387 -12.54 6.08 -15.12
C GLY A 387 -11.80 6.92 -16.16
N MET A 388 -12.39 8.04 -16.61
CA MET A 388 -11.77 8.97 -17.55
C MET A 388 -10.79 9.96 -16.88
N MET A 389 -10.74 10.01 -15.54
CA MET A 389 -9.84 10.92 -14.81
C MET A 389 -8.51 10.26 -14.44
N PRO A 390 -7.38 10.98 -14.51
CA PRO A 390 -6.08 10.41 -14.20
C PRO A 390 -5.92 10.11 -12.71
N ASN A 391 -5.17 9.05 -12.40
CA ASN A 391 -5.02 8.51 -11.05
C ASN A 391 -4.44 9.50 -10.01
N SER A 392 -3.81 10.58 -10.48
CA SER A 392 -3.30 11.68 -9.65
C SER A 392 -4.39 12.46 -8.91
N TYR A 393 -5.67 12.39 -9.29
CA TYR A 393 -6.78 12.99 -8.52
C TYR A 393 -7.22 12.14 -7.33
N PHE A 394 -6.95 10.83 -7.35
CA PHE A 394 -7.40 9.91 -6.32
C PHE A 394 -6.43 9.83 -5.12
N TRP A 395 -5.13 9.92 -5.38
CA TRP A 395 -4.07 9.68 -4.40
C TRP A 395 -3.29 10.95 -4.03
N ASP A 396 -2.90 11.10 -2.77
CA ASP A 396 -2.15 12.27 -2.30
C ASP A 396 -0.64 12.03 -2.33
N LEU A 397 -0.03 12.46 -3.43
CA LEU A 397 1.41 12.39 -3.67
C LEU A 397 2.15 13.67 -3.28
N SER A 398 1.52 14.59 -2.53
CA SER A 398 2.11 15.87 -2.06
C SER A 398 3.40 15.72 -1.25
N ARG A 399 3.68 14.51 -0.73
CA ARG A 399 4.96 14.10 -0.14
C ARG A 399 6.13 14.22 -1.12
N TYR A 400 5.92 14.06 -2.42
CA TYR A 400 6.99 14.06 -3.42
C TYR A 400 6.95 15.35 -4.25
N GLN A 401 8.06 16.07 -4.29
CA GLN A 401 8.27 17.16 -5.24
C GLN A 401 9.01 16.59 -6.45
N CYS A 402 8.32 16.50 -7.58
CA CYS A 402 8.90 16.18 -8.89
C CYS A 402 9.19 17.48 -9.65
N LYS A 403 10.38 17.60 -10.24
CA LYS A 403 10.76 18.69 -11.16
C LYS A 403 11.36 18.10 -12.42
N ASP A 404 10.89 18.54 -13.58
CA ASP A 404 11.56 18.25 -14.84
C ASP A 404 12.82 19.12 -14.93
N ILE A 405 13.97 18.47 -15.04
CA ILE A 405 15.29 19.08 -15.20
C ILE A 405 15.98 18.55 -16.48
N THR A 406 15.18 18.09 -17.46
CA THR A 406 15.68 17.64 -18.75
C THR A 406 16.45 18.77 -19.43
N PRO A 407 17.72 18.55 -19.83
CA PRO A 407 18.49 19.53 -20.59
C PRO A 407 17.80 19.91 -21.91
N ASP A 408 17.87 21.19 -22.30
CA ASP A 408 17.21 21.68 -23.51
C ASP A 408 17.67 20.98 -24.79
N ASP A 409 18.91 20.48 -24.83
CA ASP A 409 19.46 19.70 -25.94
C ASP A 409 18.92 18.26 -26.05
N ALA A 410 18.17 17.78 -25.05
CA ALA A 410 17.65 16.43 -24.99
C ALA A 410 16.12 16.34 -24.79
N LYS A 411 15.42 17.48 -24.64
CA LYS A 411 13.94 17.53 -24.52
C LYS A 411 13.23 16.97 -25.76
N ASN A 412 13.74 17.31 -26.94
CA ASN A 412 13.15 16.93 -28.24
C ASN A 412 13.87 15.70 -28.83
N ALA A 413 14.19 14.72 -27.99
CA ALA A 413 14.90 13.50 -28.38
C ALA A 413 14.05 12.52 -29.22
N ASP A 414 12.74 12.69 -29.18
CA ASP A 414 11.70 12.03 -29.98
C ASP A 414 11.45 12.71 -31.34
N GLU A 415 11.78 14.00 -31.48
CA GLU A 415 11.60 14.77 -32.73
C GLU A 415 12.83 14.73 -33.66
N ILE A 416 12.65 15.23 -34.89
CA ILE A 416 13.76 15.45 -35.83
C ILE A 416 14.47 16.76 -35.48
N THR A 417 15.58 16.65 -34.75
CA THR A 417 16.36 17.80 -34.26
C THR A 417 17.12 18.53 -35.38
N ASN A 418 17.55 17.80 -36.43
CA ASN A 418 18.23 18.38 -37.59
C ASN A 418 17.87 17.63 -38.88
N PRO A 419 16.96 18.18 -39.73
CA PRO A 419 16.58 17.53 -40.99
C PRO A 419 17.70 17.37 -42.03
N LYS A 420 18.88 17.98 -41.82
CA LYS A 420 20.05 17.83 -42.70
C LYS A 420 21.00 16.72 -42.26
N ASP A 421 20.78 16.14 -41.07
CA ASP A 421 21.58 15.03 -40.54
C ASP A 421 20.69 13.79 -40.43
N GLU A 422 20.73 12.96 -41.48
CA GLU A 422 19.93 11.73 -41.55
C GLU A 422 20.26 10.71 -40.43
N ARG A 423 21.37 10.86 -39.70
CA ARG A 423 21.85 9.87 -38.72
C ARG A 423 21.69 10.31 -37.27
N GLU A 424 22.19 11.49 -36.89
CA GLU A 424 22.01 12.02 -35.53
C GLU A 424 20.74 12.88 -35.42
N GLY A 425 20.25 13.43 -36.53
CA GLY A 425 19.08 14.31 -36.56
C GLY A 425 17.75 13.59 -36.35
N HIS A 426 17.67 12.30 -36.66
CA HIS A 426 16.46 11.47 -36.50
C HIS A 426 16.39 10.75 -35.14
N PRO A 427 15.18 10.52 -34.59
CA PRO A 427 14.99 9.75 -33.36
C PRO A 427 15.49 8.30 -33.53
N SER A 428 16.39 7.89 -32.64
CA SER A 428 16.96 6.56 -32.65
C SER A 428 17.32 6.10 -31.23
N PHE A 429 17.22 4.79 -30.98
CA PHE A 429 17.59 4.19 -29.71
C PHE A 429 19.05 4.45 -29.30
N THR A 430 19.97 4.52 -30.28
CA THR A 430 21.38 4.82 -30.00
C THR A 430 21.57 6.26 -29.51
N ARG A 431 20.84 7.23 -30.08
CA ARG A 431 20.84 8.64 -29.66
C ARG A 431 20.29 8.81 -28.25
N THR A 432 19.18 8.16 -27.92
CA THR A 432 18.56 8.25 -26.58
C THR A 432 19.40 7.56 -25.51
N LEU A 433 19.97 6.40 -25.84
CA LEU A 433 20.92 5.71 -24.98
C LEU A 433 22.18 6.55 -24.71
N TRP A 434 22.66 7.30 -25.72
CA TRP A 434 23.75 8.25 -25.52
C TRP A 434 23.37 9.37 -24.53
N TYR A 435 22.21 10.01 -24.67
CA TYR A 435 21.73 11.01 -23.70
C TYR A 435 21.62 10.41 -22.28
N ALA A 436 21.12 9.18 -22.16
CA ALA A 436 21.05 8.47 -20.88
C ALA A 436 22.45 8.21 -20.27
N ILE A 437 23.44 7.81 -21.07
CA ILE A 437 24.83 7.59 -20.61
C ILE A 437 25.50 8.92 -20.23
N ARG A 438 25.26 9.98 -21.01
CA ARG A 438 25.79 11.33 -20.79
C ARG A 438 25.30 11.92 -19.46
N GLU A 439 24.01 11.80 -19.15
CA GLU A 439 23.44 12.32 -17.90
C GLU A 439 23.71 11.42 -16.67
N THR A 440 23.98 10.12 -16.85
CA THR A 440 24.37 9.20 -15.75
C THR A 440 25.87 9.09 -15.53
N GLN A 441 26.71 9.48 -16.49
CA GLN A 441 28.18 9.38 -16.42
C GLN A 441 28.70 7.95 -16.17
N ARG A 442 27.87 6.94 -16.43
CA ARG A 442 28.11 5.52 -16.11
C ARG A 442 27.43 4.63 -17.14
N THR A 443 28.05 3.50 -17.46
CA THR A 443 27.50 2.50 -18.40
C THR A 443 27.14 1.16 -17.75
N GLY A 444 27.49 0.96 -16.48
CA GLY A 444 27.24 -0.32 -15.78
C GLY A 444 25.75 -0.71 -15.69
N TRP A 445 24.85 0.27 -15.63
CA TRP A 445 23.40 0.05 -15.66
C TRP A 445 22.91 -0.39 -17.06
N VAL A 446 23.58 0.00 -18.15
CA VAL A 446 23.19 -0.36 -19.53
C VAL A 446 23.31 -1.87 -19.74
N HIS A 447 24.41 -2.46 -19.27
CA HIS A 447 24.65 -3.89 -19.35
C HIS A 447 23.66 -4.67 -18.47
N ARG A 448 23.45 -4.25 -17.22
CA ARG A 448 22.51 -4.94 -16.30
C ARG A 448 21.05 -4.83 -16.72
N SER A 449 20.62 -3.68 -17.25
CA SER A 449 19.26 -3.47 -17.77
C SER A 449 18.96 -4.22 -19.07
N GLY A 450 19.97 -4.86 -19.67
CA GLY A 450 19.86 -5.49 -20.99
C GLY A 450 19.55 -4.50 -22.12
N ALA A 451 19.88 -3.22 -21.94
CA ALA A 451 19.53 -2.17 -22.91
C ALA A 451 20.40 -2.21 -24.17
N ALA A 452 21.64 -2.69 -24.08
CA ALA A 452 22.50 -2.95 -25.24
C ALA A 452 22.83 -4.44 -25.35
N PRO A 453 23.10 -4.98 -26.56
CA PRO A 453 23.67 -6.30 -26.76
C PRO A 453 24.93 -6.58 -25.93
N GLY A 454 25.14 -7.86 -25.60
CA GLY A 454 26.34 -8.33 -24.87
C GLY A 454 27.62 -8.43 -25.72
N THR A 455 27.55 -8.06 -27.00
CA THR A 455 28.60 -8.18 -28.01
C THR A 455 29.79 -7.23 -27.77
N GLU A 456 31.01 -7.61 -28.19
CA GLU A 456 32.23 -6.79 -27.99
C GLU A 456 32.16 -5.42 -28.69
N GLN A 457 31.50 -5.33 -29.84
CA GLN A 457 31.26 -4.08 -30.58
C GLN A 457 30.53 -3.05 -29.70
N TRP A 458 29.46 -3.47 -29.02
CA TRP A 458 28.72 -2.63 -28.08
C TRP A 458 29.51 -2.33 -26.80
N LYS A 459 30.36 -3.25 -26.30
CA LYS A 459 31.26 -2.95 -25.17
C LYS A 459 32.27 -1.85 -25.53
N ASN A 460 32.83 -1.89 -26.73
CA ASN A 460 33.73 -0.85 -27.25
C ASN A 460 33.01 0.50 -27.40
N TRP A 461 31.82 0.52 -28.02
CA TRP A 461 31.01 1.74 -28.12
C TRP A 461 30.64 2.32 -26.74
N LEU A 462 30.26 1.48 -25.77
CA LEU A 462 29.96 1.91 -24.40
C LEU A 462 31.20 2.49 -23.68
N LYS A 463 32.40 1.95 -23.95
CA LYS A 463 33.66 2.48 -23.40
C LYS A 463 34.00 3.85 -24.00
N GLU A 464 33.80 4.05 -25.29
CA GLU A 464 33.93 5.36 -25.94
C GLU A 464 32.88 6.36 -25.44
N ALA A 465 31.62 5.93 -25.30
CA ALA A 465 30.53 6.74 -24.76
C ALA A 465 30.84 7.20 -23.33
N MET A 466 31.26 6.29 -22.44
CA MET A 466 31.65 6.63 -21.07
C MET A 466 32.81 7.64 -21.03
N THR A 467 33.77 7.51 -21.95
CA THR A 467 34.93 8.43 -22.05
C THR A 467 34.52 9.82 -22.55
N ASN A 468 33.59 9.90 -23.50
CA ASN A 468 33.06 11.19 -23.99
C ASN A 468 32.13 11.86 -22.97
N ALA A 469 31.31 11.07 -22.26
CA ALA A 469 30.48 11.56 -21.15
C ALA A 469 31.36 12.21 -20.07
N ALA A 470 32.43 11.52 -19.65
CA ALA A 470 33.37 12.01 -18.63
C ALA A 470 34.20 13.24 -19.06
N ARG A 471 34.19 13.58 -20.36
CA ARG A 471 34.78 14.80 -20.94
C ARG A 471 33.74 15.89 -21.21
N GLU A 472 32.50 15.68 -20.80
CA GLU A 472 31.33 16.55 -21.06
C GLU A 472 31.10 16.87 -22.55
N ASN A 473 31.56 16.00 -23.45
CA ASN A 473 31.46 16.19 -24.90
C ASN A 473 30.03 15.94 -25.41
N ARG A 474 29.14 16.94 -25.26
CA ARG A 474 27.70 16.83 -25.61
C ARG A 474 27.44 16.51 -27.09
N THR A 475 28.31 16.95 -27.99
CA THR A 475 28.16 16.84 -29.45
C THR A 475 28.87 15.63 -30.06
N TRP A 476 29.16 14.59 -29.27
CA TRP A 476 29.74 13.35 -29.80
C TRP A 476 28.75 12.63 -30.73
N PRO A 477 29.13 12.31 -31.99
CA PRO A 477 28.25 11.67 -32.97
C PRO A 477 28.06 10.18 -32.65
N SER A 478 27.10 9.91 -31.78
CA SER A 478 26.87 8.64 -31.11
C SER A 478 26.38 7.53 -32.05
N VAL A 479 25.50 7.87 -32.99
CA VAL A 479 24.92 6.96 -33.99
C VAL A 479 25.95 6.68 -35.08
N ALA A 480 26.57 7.73 -35.64
CA ALA A 480 27.56 7.58 -36.69
C ALA A 480 28.80 6.81 -36.20
N ARG A 481 29.25 6.99 -34.94
CA ARG A 481 30.36 6.19 -34.39
C ARG A 481 29.97 4.73 -34.17
N LYS A 482 28.73 4.42 -33.77
CA LYS A 482 28.23 3.04 -33.73
C LYS A 482 28.32 2.40 -35.11
N ASP A 483 27.80 3.06 -36.14
CA ASP A 483 27.79 2.52 -37.51
C ASP A 483 29.21 2.25 -38.04
N ILE A 484 30.20 3.06 -37.64
CA ILE A 484 31.61 2.83 -37.96
C ILE A 484 32.13 1.58 -37.23
N ILE A 485 31.90 1.43 -35.91
CA ILE A 485 32.36 0.26 -35.14
C ILE A 485 31.74 -1.04 -35.67
N MET A 486 30.48 -1.03 -36.10
CA MET A 486 29.85 -2.21 -36.72
C MET A 486 30.47 -2.54 -38.08
N LYS A 487 30.89 -1.54 -38.87
CA LYS A 487 31.55 -1.73 -40.17
C LYS A 487 33.03 -2.13 -40.05
N GLU A 488 33.77 -1.60 -39.09
CA GLU A 488 35.18 -1.94 -38.82
C GLU A 488 35.35 -3.45 -38.59
N ASN A 489 34.37 -4.11 -37.95
CA ASN A 489 34.44 -5.53 -37.61
C ASN A 489 33.83 -6.47 -38.69
N LEU A 490 33.06 -5.96 -39.66
CA LEU A 490 32.62 -6.74 -40.84
C LEU A 490 33.79 -7.07 -41.79
N GLY A 491 34.95 -6.43 -41.62
CA GLY A 491 36.20 -6.76 -42.31
C GLY A 491 37.06 -7.82 -41.61
N ALA A 492 36.63 -8.35 -40.47
CA ALA A 492 37.25 -9.48 -39.78
C ALA A 492 36.43 -10.75 -40.07
N ASP A 493 37.13 -11.86 -40.35
CA ASP A 493 36.58 -13.13 -40.86
C ASP A 493 35.83 -13.97 -39.79
N GLU A 494 35.11 -13.32 -38.88
CA GLU A 494 34.33 -13.95 -37.81
C GLU A 494 32.86 -14.10 -38.20
N LEU A 495 32.33 -15.33 -38.06
CA LEU A 495 30.95 -15.67 -38.39
C LEU A 495 29.99 -15.17 -37.29
N PHE A 496 29.47 -13.95 -37.42
CA PHE A 496 28.60 -13.34 -36.42
C PHE A 496 27.12 -13.73 -36.55
N ASP A 497 26.45 -13.88 -35.41
CA ASP A 497 24.98 -13.87 -35.35
C ASP A 497 24.48 -12.42 -35.44
N GLU A 498 23.95 -12.05 -36.62
CA GLU A 498 23.36 -10.73 -36.87
C GLU A 498 22.18 -10.43 -35.92
N ALA A 499 21.39 -11.44 -35.55
CA ALA A 499 20.24 -11.25 -34.67
C ALA A 499 20.68 -10.82 -33.25
N ALA A 500 21.83 -11.28 -32.78
CA ALA A 500 22.43 -10.88 -31.51
C ALA A 500 22.90 -9.42 -31.48
N GLN A 501 23.02 -8.73 -32.62
CA GLN A 501 23.48 -7.33 -32.71
C GLN A 501 22.33 -6.30 -32.75
N HIS A 502 21.14 -6.70 -33.19
CA HIS A 502 20.03 -5.79 -33.49
C HIS A 502 19.05 -5.55 -32.34
N ALA A 503 18.86 -6.52 -31.44
CA ALA A 503 17.90 -6.43 -30.34
C ALA A 503 18.58 -6.07 -29.00
N PRO A 504 17.91 -5.32 -28.09
CA PRO A 504 18.38 -5.20 -26.71
C PRO A 504 18.45 -6.60 -26.07
N ALA A 505 19.50 -6.88 -25.29
CA ALA A 505 19.72 -8.20 -24.68
C ALA A 505 18.56 -8.70 -23.80
N ILE A 506 17.68 -7.80 -23.35
CA ILE A 506 16.40 -8.14 -22.73
C ILE A 506 15.29 -7.21 -23.28
N GLU A 507 14.21 -7.75 -23.84
CA GLU A 507 13.03 -6.96 -24.21
C GLU A 507 12.20 -6.58 -22.96
N VAL A 508 11.57 -5.41 -22.98
CA VAL A 508 10.52 -5.06 -22.00
C VAL A 508 9.24 -5.76 -22.47
N GLN A 509 8.77 -6.75 -21.72
CA GLN A 509 7.55 -7.46 -22.09
C GLN A 509 6.36 -6.49 -22.18
N PRO A 510 5.46 -6.63 -23.18
CA PRO A 510 4.21 -5.87 -23.20
C PRO A 510 3.38 -6.23 -21.96
N ALA A 511 2.42 -5.35 -21.61
CA ALA A 511 1.47 -5.57 -20.52
C ALA A 511 0.52 -6.75 -20.80
N GLY A 512 1.04 -7.98 -20.68
CA GLY A 512 0.28 -9.20 -20.80
C GLY A 512 -0.68 -9.34 -19.62
N ASN A 513 -1.93 -9.70 -19.91
CA ASN A 513 -2.96 -9.96 -18.90
C ASN A 513 -2.44 -10.98 -17.88
N ARG A 514 -2.09 -10.52 -16.68
CA ARG A 514 -1.44 -11.28 -15.60
C ARG A 514 -2.37 -12.31 -14.91
N ASN A 515 -3.42 -12.75 -15.60
CA ASN A 515 -4.52 -13.60 -15.13
C ASN A 515 -4.43 -15.07 -15.59
N GLN A 516 -3.34 -15.52 -16.24
CA GLN A 516 -3.26 -16.88 -16.81
C GLN A 516 -2.04 -17.73 -16.46
N THR A 517 -1.08 -17.26 -15.65
CA THR A 517 0.17 -18.00 -15.37
C THR A 517 0.46 -18.29 -13.89
N CYS A 518 -0.56 -18.27 -13.03
CA CYS A 518 -0.47 -18.77 -11.65
C CYS A 518 -1.47 -19.90 -11.40
N ASP A 519 -1.30 -21.02 -12.11
CA ASP A 519 -1.80 -22.35 -11.74
C ASP A 519 -1.23 -23.40 -12.72
N LYS A 520 -0.11 -24.05 -12.35
CA LYS A 520 0.34 -25.41 -12.76
C LYS A 520 1.78 -25.75 -12.33
N GLU A 521 2.09 -25.58 -11.05
CA GLU A 521 3.19 -26.34 -10.42
C GLU A 521 2.74 -26.93 -9.09
N GLY A 522 2.86 -28.27 -8.96
CA GLY A 522 2.86 -28.95 -7.67
C GLY A 522 1.52 -29.51 -7.16
N THR A 523 1.04 -30.62 -7.74
CA THR A 523 0.72 -31.82 -6.93
C THR A 523 0.60 -33.09 -7.78
N THR A 524 1.67 -33.89 -7.80
CA THR A 524 1.56 -35.35 -7.86
C THR A 524 1.71 -35.87 -6.43
N PHE A 525 0.63 -36.34 -5.83
CA PHE A 525 0.51 -37.50 -4.92
C PHE A 525 -0.94 -37.64 -4.44
#